data_AF-A0AAN4WPV4-F1
#
_entry.id   AF-A0AAN4WPV4-F1
#
_cell.length_a   1.000
_cell.length_b   1.000
_cell.length_c   1.000
_cell.angle_alpha   90.00
_cell.angle_beta   90.00
_cell.angle_gamma   90.00
#
_symmetry.space_group_name_H-M   'P 1'
#
loop_
_entity.id
_entity.type
_entity.pdbx_description
1 polymer ?
#
loop_
_entity_poly.entity_id
_entity_poly.type
_entity_poly.pdbx_seq_one_letter_code
_entity_poly.pdbx_strand_id
1 'polypeptide(L)'
;MKNVVGVIDHSAGEKPDPRLGPHFRLSLAEPMVQCADGIVRRFPAGARSEHIASGEIHDVPSHRVTHHIAGIEVSADFKQAAFMVEGFPVSPAKMGAFTVYPMPGGRFMVPQPGANDCASACELMMLLDNGVASIGGNSPPLPMTGVRRNDHEIMATLQEKTGRTPVKVKHEINYKTGLFGGTHASRKETWRDLSQKIDELGSCILTKNGHDVMLDKVREDNGKFFLTIRDPYHGTCMEFEDSAEFFPSLSGSKKAVVVEAIFLGKAS
;
A
#
# COMPACT_ATOMS: atom_id res chain seq x y z
N MET A 1 22.45 -5.47 10.69
CA MET A 1 21.14 -4.84 10.45
C MET A 1 20.56 -4.42 11.80
N LYS A 2 20.85 -3.20 12.28
CA LYS A 2 20.51 -2.78 13.66
C LYS A 2 19.00 -2.59 13.90
N ASN A 3 18.23 -2.43 12.83
CA ASN A 3 16.81 -2.06 12.91
C ASN A 3 15.87 -3.26 12.69
N VAL A 4 16.38 -4.43 12.31
CA VAL A 4 15.55 -5.62 12.11
C VAL A 4 15.25 -6.23 13.48
N VAL A 5 13.98 -6.26 13.85
CA VAL A 5 13.49 -6.77 15.14
C VAL A 5 12.84 -8.15 15.03
N GLY A 6 12.58 -8.61 13.82
CA GLY A 6 11.99 -9.93 13.56
C GLY A 6 11.96 -10.24 12.07
N VAL A 7 11.50 -11.44 11.73
CA VAL A 7 11.36 -11.90 10.35
C VAL A 7 10.14 -12.82 10.27
N ILE A 8 9.27 -12.62 9.27
CA ILE A 8 8.26 -13.61 8.89
C ILE A 8 8.93 -14.56 7.89
N ASP A 9 9.14 -15.80 8.33
CA ASP A 9 9.75 -16.84 7.51
C ASP A 9 8.68 -17.68 6.83
N HIS A 10 8.60 -17.59 5.51
CA HIS A 10 7.69 -18.40 4.69
C HIS A 10 8.33 -19.73 4.23
N SER A 11 9.60 -20.00 4.57
CA SER A 11 10.34 -21.18 4.13
C SER A 11 10.04 -22.45 4.94
N ALA A 12 8.98 -22.46 5.76
CA ALA A 12 8.56 -23.63 6.51
C ALA A 12 8.24 -24.80 5.55
N GLY A 13 9.19 -25.74 5.43
CA GLY A 13 9.11 -26.91 4.55
C GLY A 13 10.06 -26.88 3.35
N GLU A 14 10.70 -25.76 3.04
CA GLU A 14 11.69 -25.69 1.95
C GLU A 14 13.07 -26.15 2.43
N LYS A 15 13.64 -27.13 1.73
CA LYS A 15 15.03 -27.56 2.00
C LYS A 15 15.96 -26.43 1.56
N PRO A 16 16.87 -25.94 2.42
CA PRO A 16 17.83 -24.92 2.02
C PRO A 16 18.67 -25.48 0.87
N ASP A 17 18.71 -24.79 -0.28
CA ASP A 17 19.63 -25.16 -1.36
C ASP A 17 21.06 -24.86 -0.88
N PRO A 18 21.90 -25.88 -0.69
CA PRO A 18 23.25 -25.70 -0.15
C PRO A 18 24.16 -24.87 -1.07
N ARG A 19 23.76 -24.64 -2.34
CA ARG A 19 24.49 -23.78 -3.28
C ARG A 19 24.19 -22.28 -3.11
N LEU A 20 23.07 -21.94 -2.48
CA LEU A 20 22.60 -20.55 -2.34
C LEU A 20 23.03 -19.91 -1.00
N GLY A 21 23.71 -20.68 -0.15
CA GLY A 21 24.30 -20.21 1.11
C GLY A 21 23.27 -19.83 2.18
N PRO A 22 23.73 -19.45 3.39
CA PRO A 22 22.86 -19.11 4.52
C PRO A 22 22.02 -17.85 4.29
N HIS A 23 22.36 -17.04 3.29
CA HIS A 23 21.65 -15.80 2.94
C HIS A 23 20.43 -16.02 2.05
N PHE A 24 20.26 -17.21 1.44
CA PHE A 24 19.10 -17.53 0.62
C PHE A 24 17.78 -17.39 1.37
N ARG A 25 17.74 -17.84 2.64
CA ARG A 25 16.54 -17.70 3.49
C ARG A 25 16.17 -16.24 3.75
N LEU A 26 17.14 -15.32 3.80
CA LEU A 26 16.87 -13.89 3.96
C LEU A 26 16.28 -13.26 2.68
N SER A 27 16.51 -13.87 1.51
CA SER A 27 15.91 -13.39 0.25
C SER A 27 14.43 -13.75 0.10
N LEU A 28 13.96 -14.77 0.84
CA LEU A 28 12.59 -15.28 0.84
C LEU A 28 11.77 -14.83 2.05
N ALA A 29 12.42 -14.31 3.07
CA ALA A 29 11.77 -13.90 4.30
C ALA A 29 11.42 -12.41 4.29
N GLU A 30 10.44 -12.04 5.11
CA GLU A 30 9.96 -10.65 5.22
C GLU A 30 10.51 -10.01 6.50
N PRO A 31 11.45 -9.07 6.42
CA PRO A 31 12.00 -8.42 7.59
C PRO A 31 10.96 -7.54 8.28
N MET A 32 10.86 -7.65 9.61
CA MET A 32 10.20 -6.68 10.47
C MET A 32 11.24 -5.67 10.94
N VAL A 33 11.08 -4.42 10.53
CA VAL A 33 12.04 -3.36 10.76
C VAL A 33 11.43 -2.32 11.69
N GLN A 34 12.09 -2.04 12.81
CA GLN A 34 11.80 -0.86 13.61
C GLN A 34 12.29 0.37 12.85
N CYS A 35 11.35 1.19 12.41
CA CYS A 35 11.64 2.38 11.64
C CYS A 35 11.99 3.56 12.56
N ALA A 36 12.47 4.66 11.95
CA ALA A 36 12.95 5.84 12.68
C ALA A 36 11.87 6.52 13.55
N ASP A 37 10.59 6.24 13.28
CA ASP A 37 9.44 6.70 14.07
C ASP A 37 9.09 5.77 15.25
N GLY A 38 9.87 4.71 15.46
CA GLY A 38 9.66 3.71 16.51
C GLY A 38 8.65 2.63 16.15
N ILE A 39 7.99 2.71 15.00
CA ILE A 39 6.99 1.74 14.54
C ILE A 39 7.67 0.59 13.79
N VAL A 40 7.20 -0.63 14.03
CA VAL A 40 7.66 -1.81 13.29
C VAL A 40 6.86 -1.93 12.00
N ARG A 41 7.57 -2.06 10.87
CA ARG A 41 6.97 -2.29 9.55
C ARG A 41 7.54 -3.54 8.91
N ARG A 42 6.72 -4.16 8.07
CA ARG A 42 7.12 -5.29 7.24
C ARG A 42 7.79 -4.81 5.95
N PHE A 43 8.77 -5.56 5.48
CA PHE A 43 9.38 -5.40 4.17
C PHE A 43 9.18 -6.69 3.37
N PRO A 44 8.80 -6.63 2.08
CA PRO A 44 8.62 -7.81 1.24
C PRO A 44 9.93 -8.56 1.01
N ALA A 45 9.80 -9.82 0.60
CA ALA A 45 10.92 -10.60 0.08
C ALA A 45 11.59 -9.86 -1.09
N GLY A 46 12.92 -9.91 -1.14
CA GLY A 46 13.72 -9.19 -2.14
C GLY A 46 13.76 -7.66 -1.96
N ALA A 47 13.29 -7.12 -0.84
CA ALA A 47 13.50 -5.70 -0.52
C ALA A 47 15.00 -5.36 -0.45
N ARG A 48 15.36 -4.16 -0.92
CA ARG A 48 16.75 -3.72 -0.94
C ARG A 48 17.31 -3.57 0.47
N SER A 49 18.51 -4.09 0.68
CA SER A 49 19.18 -4.04 1.99
C SER A 49 19.42 -2.62 2.47
N GLU A 50 19.59 -1.65 1.57
CA GLU A 50 19.68 -0.23 1.91
C GLU A 50 18.44 0.31 2.63
N HIS A 51 17.23 -0.01 2.15
CA HIS A 51 15.97 0.44 2.76
C HIS A 51 15.75 -0.22 4.13
N ILE A 52 16.08 -1.51 4.24
CA ILE A 52 16.02 -2.25 5.51
C ILE A 52 17.02 -1.68 6.53
N ALA A 53 18.23 -1.35 6.07
CA ALA A 53 19.30 -0.85 6.93
C ALA A 53 19.04 0.59 7.39
N SER A 54 18.51 1.46 6.53
CA SER A 54 18.12 2.83 6.87
C SER A 54 16.84 2.89 7.68
N GLY A 55 15.97 1.88 7.58
CA GLY A 55 14.61 1.95 8.10
C GLY A 55 13.80 3.05 7.40
N GLU A 56 14.18 3.42 6.18
CA GLU A 56 13.51 4.45 5.38
C GLU A 56 12.14 3.93 4.95
N ILE A 57 11.12 4.72 5.25
CA ILE A 57 9.73 4.35 5.08
C ILE A 57 9.19 5.10 3.88
N HIS A 58 8.47 4.39 3.02
CA HIS A 58 7.79 4.99 1.89
C HIS A 58 6.28 5.01 2.04
N ASP A 59 5.66 4.53 3.13
CA ASP A 59 4.21 4.70 3.32
C ASP A 59 3.86 6.18 3.50
N VAL A 60 4.13 6.78 4.66
CA VAL A 60 3.78 8.17 5.00
C VAL A 60 4.77 8.76 6.03
N PRO A 61 4.85 10.10 6.15
CA PRO A 61 5.59 10.73 7.24
C PRO A 61 4.90 10.44 8.58
N SER A 62 5.59 9.76 9.48
CA SER A 62 5.03 9.28 10.76
C SER A 62 4.38 10.36 11.62
N HIS A 63 4.98 11.55 11.66
CA HIS A 63 4.45 12.70 12.41
C HIS A 63 3.14 13.27 11.84
N ARG A 64 2.69 12.77 10.69
CA ARG A 64 1.41 13.12 10.06
C ARG A 64 0.34 12.05 10.27
N VAL A 65 0.70 10.86 10.75
CA VAL A 65 -0.28 9.80 11.01
C VAL A 65 -1.23 10.24 12.10
N THR A 66 -2.52 10.19 11.81
CA THR A 66 -3.59 10.51 12.76
C THR A 66 -4.22 9.27 13.35
N HIS A 67 -4.22 8.16 12.60
CA HIS A 67 -4.82 6.91 13.04
C HIS A 67 -4.21 5.70 12.35
N HIS A 68 -3.83 4.68 13.11
CA HIS A 68 -3.46 3.36 12.58
C HIS A 68 -4.70 2.47 12.54
N ILE A 69 -5.09 2.02 11.36
CA ILE A 69 -6.29 1.21 11.15
C ILE A 69 -5.93 -0.27 11.14
N ALA A 70 -4.85 -0.63 10.46
CA ALA A 70 -4.33 -1.98 10.45
C ALA A 70 -2.82 -2.04 10.17
N GLY A 71 -2.20 -3.13 10.55
CA GLY A 71 -0.78 -3.36 10.32
C GLY A 71 -0.30 -4.68 10.89
N ILE A 72 0.93 -5.05 10.53
CA ILE A 72 1.60 -6.17 11.18
C ILE A 72 2.18 -5.68 12.51
N GLU A 73 1.73 -6.28 13.60
CA GLU A 73 2.27 -6.04 14.93
C GLU A 73 3.08 -7.23 15.39
N VAL A 74 4.18 -6.94 16.09
CA VAL A 74 5.04 -7.94 16.72
C VAL A 74 4.77 -7.97 18.22
N SER A 75 4.70 -9.18 18.77
CA SER A 75 4.68 -9.40 20.22
C SER A 75 5.87 -8.72 20.91
N ALA A 76 5.70 -8.37 22.20
CA ALA A 76 6.73 -7.66 22.98
C ALA A 76 8.07 -8.42 23.12
N ASP A 77 8.04 -9.75 23.00
CA ASP A 77 9.24 -10.60 23.00
C ASP A 77 9.76 -10.92 21.59
N PHE A 78 9.15 -10.31 20.57
CA PHE A 78 9.46 -10.43 19.15
C PHE A 78 9.38 -11.86 18.59
N LYS A 79 8.65 -12.78 19.23
CA LYS A 79 8.54 -14.18 18.77
C LYS A 79 7.34 -14.46 17.87
N GLN A 80 6.33 -13.60 17.94
CA GLN A 80 5.10 -13.71 17.17
C GLN A 80 4.81 -12.40 16.45
N ALA A 81 4.20 -12.52 15.27
CA ALA A 81 3.65 -11.42 14.52
C ALA A 81 2.22 -11.77 14.09
N ALA A 82 1.33 -10.79 14.12
CA ALA A 82 -0.04 -10.93 13.64
C ALA A 82 -0.43 -9.68 12.85
N PHE A 83 -1.31 -9.86 11.87
CA PHE A 83 -1.95 -8.72 11.22
C PHE A 83 -3.12 -8.28 12.09
N MET A 84 -3.09 -7.03 12.50
CA MET A 84 -4.06 -6.43 13.41
C MET A 84 -4.93 -5.45 12.64
N VAL A 85 -6.23 -5.44 12.94
CA VAL A 85 -7.20 -4.49 12.41
C VAL A 85 -7.94 -3.90 13.60
N GLU A 86 -7.82 -2.58 13.79
CA GLU A 86 -8.41 -1.84 14.92
C GLU A 86 -8.12 -2.50 16.29
N GLY A 87 -6.90 -3.04 16.45
CA GLY A 87 -6.44 -3.70 17.67
C GLY A 87 -6.81 -5.18 17.81
N PHE A 88 -7.47 -5.79 16.82
CA PHE A 88 -7.85 -7.20 16.85
C PHE A 88 -7.07 -8.02 15.80
N PRO A 89 -6.57 -9.22 16.15
CA PRO A 89 -5.89 -10.07 15.19
C PRO A 89 -6.87 -10.61 14.15
N VAL A 90 -6.46 -10.52 12.88
CA VAL A 90 -7.24 -11.03 11.75
C VAL A 90 -6.53 -12.21 11.12
N SER A 91 -7.28 -13.29 10.89
CA SER A 91 -6.76 -14.48 10.22
C SER A 91 -6.61 -14.22 8.72
N PRO A 92 -5.44 -14.52 8.12
CA PRO A 92 -5.27 -14.42 6.69
C PRO A 92 -6.01 -15.53 5.93
N ALA A 93 -6.32 -15.24 4.68
CA ALA A 93 -6.55 -16.25 3.66
C ALA A 93 -5.45 -16.23 2.60
N LYS A 94 -5.32 -17.32 1.85
CA LYS A 94 -4.38 -17.42 0.72
C LYS A 94 -5.14 -17.29 -0.60
N MET A 95 -4.61 -16.45 -1.49
CA MET A 95 -5.09 -16.34 -2.87
C MET A 95 -3.88 -16.35 -3.82
N GLY A 96 -3.65 -17.50 -4.45
CA GLY A 96 -2.38 -17.75 -5.13
C GLY A 96 -1.21 -17.60 -4.15
N ALA A 97 -0.24 -16.78 -4.53
CA ALA A 97 0.90 -16.46 -3.67
C ALA A 97 0.66 -15.29 -2.70
N PHE A 98 -0.48 -14.60 -2.83
CA PHE A 98 -0.83 -13.49 -1.97
C PHE A 98 -1.46 -13.97 -0.66
N THR A 99 -1.11 -13.27 0.42
CA THR A 99 -1.82 -13.36 1.68
C THR A 99 -2.83 -12.21 1.72
N VAL A 100 -4.07 -12.51 2.08
CA VAL A 100 -5.19 -11.57 2.06
C VAL A 100 -5.78 -11.47 3.46
N TYR A 101 -5.94 -10.25 3.95
CA TYR A 101 -6.51 -9.97 5.27
C TYR A 101 -7.83 -9.22 5.11
N PRO A 102 -8.96 -9.75 5.60
CA PRO A 102 -10.22 -9.02 5.65
C PRO A 102 -10.11 -7.72 6.46
N MET A 103 -10.75 -6.67 5.97
CA MET A 103 -10.79 -5.33 6.58
C MET A 103 -12.25 -4.84 6.70
N PRO A 104 -12.53 -3.83 7.54
CA PRO A 104 -13.88 -3.32 7.72
C PRO A 104 -14.45 -2.72 6.43
N GLY A 105 -15.76 -2.90 6.24
CA GLY A 105 -16.48 -2.40 5.07
C GLY A 105 -16.31 -3.26 3.81
N GLY A 106 -16.02 -4.55 3.96
CA GLY A 106 -15.85 -5.48 2.83
C GLY A 106 -14.55 -5.28 2.05
N ARG A 107 -13.58 -4.57 2.65
CA ARG A 107 -12.27 -4.32 2.05
C ARG A 107 -11.26 -5.40 2.41
N PHE A 108 -10.12 -5.39 1.73
CA PHE A 108 -9.03 -6.33 2.01
C PHE A 108 -7.64 -5.67 2.03
N MET A 109 -6.76 -6.07 2.93
CA MET A 109 -5.34 -5.77 2.82
C MET A 109 -4.62 -6.93 2.14
N VAL A 110 -3.81 -6.62 1.13
CA VAL A 110 -3.00 -7.61 0.42
C VAL A 110 -1.54 -7.17 0.47
N PRO A 111 -0.74 -7.63 1.44
CA PRO A 111 0.69 -7.37 1.43
C PRO A 111 1.34 -8.01 0.21
N GLN A 112 2.16 -7.25 -0.52
CA GLN A 112 2.82 -7.73 -1.73
C GLN A 112 3.89 -8.78 -1.37
N PRO A 113 3.93 -9.97 -1.98
CA PRO A 113 4.93 -10.99 -1.65
C PRO A 113 6.37 -10.52 -1.94
N GLY A 114 6.61 -9.96 -3.13
CA GLY A 114 7.90 -9.42 -3.55
C GLY A 114 7.93 -7.89 -3.65
N ALA A 115 9.14 -7.32 -3.67
CA ALA A 115 9.35 -5.87 -3.71
C ALA A 115 8.77 -5.16 -4.96
N ASN A 116 8.51 -5.90 -6.04
CA ASN A 116 8.02 -5.36 -7.32
C ASN A 116 6.54 -5.65 -7.60
N ASP A 117 5.83 -6.29 -6.67
CA ASP A 117 4.44 -6.75 -6.90
C ASP A 117 3.38 -5.74 -6.42
N CYS A 118 3.74 -4.47 -6.15
CA CYS A 118 2.84 -3.44 -5.61
C CYS A 118 1.58 -3.24 -6.47
N ALA A 119 1.75 -3.10 -7.79
CA ALA A 119 0.66 -2.93 -8.74
C ALA A 119 -0.30 -4.13 -8.72
N SER A 120 0.23 -5.36 -8.72
CA SER A 120 -0.57 -6.59 -8.68
C SER A 120 -1.32 -6.74 -7.34
N ALA A 121 -0.70 -6.34 -6.22
CA ALA A 121 -1.37 -6.33 -4.92
C ALA A 121 -2.51 -5.31 -4.86
N CYS A 122 -2.31 -4.10 -5.39
CA CYS A 122 -3.35 -3.06 -5.47
C CYS A 122 -4.49 -3.47 -6.41
N GLU A 123 -4.18 -4.06 -7.56
CA GLU A 123 -5.19 -4.63 -8.45
C GLU A 123 -6.01 -5.71 -7.73
N LEU A 124 -5.35 -6.60 -6.98
CA LEU A 124 -6.05 -7.63 -6.23
C LEU A 124 -7.00 -7.06 -5.18
N MET A 125 -6.53 -6.06 -4.41
CA MET A 125 -7.37 -5.35 -3.45
C MET A 125 -8.59 -4.74 -4.15
N MET A 126 -8.41 -4.05 -5.27
CA MET A 126 -9.51 -3.47 -6.02
C MET A 126 -10.53 -4.51 -6.50
N LEU A 127 -10.07 -5.66 -6.99
CA LEU A 127 -10.96 -6.75 -7.44
C LEU A 127 -11.71 -7.41 -6.28
N LEU A 128 -11.05 -7.60 -5.14
CA LEU A 128 -11.65 -8.16 -3.93
C LEU A 128 -12.69 -7.21 -3.32
N ASP A 129 -12.35 -5.93 -3.17
CA ASP A 129 -13.24 -4.89 -2.64
C ASP A 129 -14.53 -4.76 -3.48
N ASN A 130 -14.47 -5.11 -4.76
CA ASN A 130 -15.59 -5.07 -5.70
C ASN A 130 -16.27 -6.44 -5.90
N GLY A 131 -15.90 -7.46 -5.13
CA GLY A 131 -16.49 -8.80 -5.20
C GLY A 131 -16.24 -9.56 -6.52
N VAL A 132 -15.31 -9.10 -7.35
CA VAL A 132 -14.93 -9.77 -8.61
C VAL A 132 -14.01 -10.97 -8.31
N ALA A 133 -13.15 -10.82 -7.31
CA ALA A 133 -12.39 -11.91 -6.73
C ALA A 133 -13.02 -12.35 -5.39
N SER A 134 -12.96 -13.64 -5.07
CA SER A 134 -13.52 -14.16 -3.81
C SER A 134 -12.51 -15.04 -3.06
N ILE A 135 -12.44 -14.84 -1.74
CA ILE A 135 -11.63 -15.67 -0.87
C ILE A 135 -12.25 -17.09 -0.83
N GLY A 136 -11.53 -18.08 -1.36
CA GLY A 136 -11.96 -19.49 -1.39
C GLY A 136 -12.68 -19.95 -2.67
N GLY A 137 -12.83 -19.09 -3.68
CA GLY A 137 -13.35 -19.48 -5.00
C GLY A 137 -12.26 -19.95 -5.97
N ASN A 138 -12.67 -20.46 -7.15
CA ASN A 138 -11.78 -20.76 -8.29
C ASN A 138 -11.28 -19.49 -9.00
N SER A 139 -11.09 -18.38 -8.28
CA SER A 139 -10.50 -17.17 -8.86
C SER A 139 -9.07 -17.50 -9.30
N PRO A 140 -8.72 -17.33 -10.59
CA PRO A 140 -7.39 -17.65 -11.05
C PRO A 140 -6.38 -16.78 -10.28
N PRO A 141 -5.29 -17.37 -9.78
CA PRO A 141 -4.27 -16.61 -9.07
C PRO A 141 -3.74 -15.50 -9.98
N LEU A 142 -3.57 -14.29 -9.42
CA LEU A 142 -2.83 -13.26 -10.15
C LEU A 142 -1.37 -13.69 -10.25
N PRO A 143 -0.76 -13.62 -11.44
CA PRO A 143 0.62 -14.01 -11.62
C PRO A 143 1.53 -13.09 -10.79
N MET A 144 2.42 -13.70 -9.99
CA MET A 144 3.60 -13.01 -9.49
C MET A 144 4.53 -12.80 -10.67
N THR A 145 4.60 -11.56 -11.17
CA THR A 145 5.50 -11.24 -12.27
C THR A 145 6.89 -10.90 -11.76
N GLY A 146 7.04 -10.45 -10.50
CA GLY A 146 8.29 -9.87 -10.00
C GLY A 146 8.72 -8.63 -10.78
N VAL A 147 7.84 -8.13 -11.66
CA VAL A 147 8.05 -7.03 -12.58
C VAL A 147 6.97 -6.01 -12.29
N ARG A 148 7.40 -4.80 -11.98
CA ARG A 148 6.49 -3.69 -11.76
C ARG A 148 5.73 -3.39 -13.05
N ARG A 149 4.41 -3.43 -12.95
CA ARG A 149 3.51 -3.14 -14.08
C ARG A 149 3.27 -1.64 -14.21
N ASN A 150 3.01 -1.21 -15.44
CA ASN A 150 2.59 0.15 -15.71
C ASN A 150 1.06 0.28 -15.70
N ASP A 151 0.59 1.53 -15.65
CA ASP A 151 -0.84 1.86 -15.57
C ASP A 151 -1.67 1.26 -16.71
N HIS A 152 -1.15 1.21 -17.94
CA HIS A 152 -1.87 0.65 -19.07
C HIS A 152 -2.10 -0.85 -18.89
N GLU A 153 -1.10 -1.58 -18.39
CA GLU A 153 -1.24 -3.00 -18.09
C GLU A 153 -2.28 -3.22 -16.98
N ILE A 154 -2.26 -2.42 -15.91
CA ILE A 154 -3.23 -2.52 -14.81
C ILE A 154 -4.65 -2.27 -15.32
N MET A 155 -4.86 -1.17 -16.04
CA MET A 155 -6.17 -0.81 -16.59
C MET A 155 -6.69 -1.86 -17.58
N ALA A 156 -5.83 -2.42 -18.44
CA ALA A 156 -6.22 -3.47 -19.38
C ALA A 156 -6.73 -4.72 -18.64
N THR A 157 -6.03 -5.17 -17.60
CA THR A 157 -6.45 -6.36 -16.83
C THR A 157 -7.70 -6.08 -15.98
N LEU A 158 -7.84 -4.90 -15.40
CA LEU A 158 -9.07 -4.51 -14.70
C LEU A 158 -10.27 -4.53 -15.66
N GLN A 159 -10.12 -3.98 -16.88
CA GLN A 159 -11.17 -4.01 -17.90
C GLN A 159 -11.51 -5.44 -18.33
N GLU A 160 -10.50 -6.28 -18.55
CA GLU A 160 -10.67 -7.68 -18.94
C GLU A 160 -11.42 -8.48 -17.86
N LYS A 161 -11.03 -8.33 -16.60
CA LYS A 161 -11.58 -9.12 -15.48
C LYS A 161 -12.97 -8.66 -15.03
N THR A 162 -13.28 -7.38 -15.20
CA THR A 162 -14.52 -6.80 -14.64
C THR A 162 -15.55 -6.39 -15.69
N GLY A 163 -15.14 -6.25 -16.95
CA GLY A 163 -15.98 -5.65 -18.00
C GLY A 163 -16.20 -4.14 -17.83
N ARG A 164 -15.68 -3.52 -16.76
CA ARG A 164 -15.81 -2.08 -16.48
C ARG A 164 -14.64 -1.31 -17.08
N THR A 165 -14.89 -0.09 -17.56
CA THR A 165 -13.85 0.78 -18.10
C THR A 165 -13.13 1.55 -16.99
N PRO A 166 -11.86 1.23 -16.70
CA PRO A 166 -11.12 1.92 -15.66
C PRO A 166 -10.86 3.37 -16.07
N VAL A 167 -10.86 4.26 -15.08
CA VAL A 167 -10.66 5.69 -15.27
C VAL A 167 -9.36 6.09 -14.61
N LYS A 168 -8.42 6.61 -15.40
CA LYS A 168 -7.23 7.27 -14.87
C LYS A 168 -7.47 8.77 -14.77
N VAL A 169 -7.19 9.33 -13.60
CA VAL A 169 -7.17 10.77 -13.37
C VAL A 169 -5.76 11.23 -13.06
N LYS A 170 -5.47 12.47 -13.43
CA LYS A 170 -4.17 13.10 -13.21
C LYS A 170 -4.38 14.53 -12.75
N HIS A 171 -3.72 14.87 -11.65
CA HIS A 171 -3.78 16.20 -11.05
C HIS A 171 -2.38 16.72 -10.72
N GLU A 172 -2.27 18.03 -10.65
CA GLU A 172 -1.08 18.71 -10.15
C GLU A 172 -1.40 19.43 -8.85
N ILE A 173 -0.84 18.95 -7.75
CA ILE A 173 -1.01 19.54 -6.42
C ILE A 173 0.14 20.48 -6.13
N ASN A 174 -0.17 21.70 -5.70
CA ASN A 174 0.81 22.64 -5.18
C ASN A 174 0.68 22.73 -3.65
N TYR A 175 1.76 22.39 -2.96
CA TYR A 175 1.91 22.44 -1.51
C TYR A 175 2.42 23.78 -0.98
N LYS A 176 2.65 24.79 -1.84
CA LYS A 176 2.85 26.16 -1.38
C LYS A 176 1.62 26.65 -0.64
N THR A 177 1.84 27.49 0.35
CA THR A 177 0.78 28.29 0.95
C THR A 177 0.10 29.14 -0.12
N GLY A 178 -1.22 29.07 -0.21
CA GLY A 178 -2.03 29.90 -1.09
C GLY A 178 -2.17 31.33 -0.58
N LEU A 179 -2.99 32.13 -1.25
CA LEU A 179 -3.32 33.48 -0.77
C LEU A 179 -3.89 33.42 0.65
N PHE A 180 -3.53 34.42 1.47
CA PHE A 180 -3.97 34.57 2.86
C PHE A 180 -3.58 33.43 3.82
N GLY A 181 -2.54 32.65 3.49
CA GLY A 181 -2.04 31.61 4.41
C GLY A 181 -2.77 30.26 4.30
N GLY A 182 -3.78 30.14 3.44
CA GLY A 182 -4.58 28.92 3.30
C GLY A 182 -3.96 27.86 2.37
N THR A 183 -4.58 26.68 2.34
CA THR A 183 -4.24 25.60 1.39
C THR A 183 -4.42 26.06 -0.06
N HIS A 184 -3.45 25.78 -0.94
CA HIS A 184 -3.51 26.15 -2.37
C HIS A 184 -4.78 25.60 -3.05
N ALA A 185 -5.35 26.35 -3.99
CA ALA A 185 -6.59 25.97 -4.68
C ALA A 185 -6.47 24.60 -5.35
N SER A 186 -5.38 24.34 -6.08
CA SER A 186 -5.17 23.04 -6.74
C SER A 186 -5.11 21.86 -5.76
N ARG A 187 -4.58 22.05 -4.54
CA ARG A 187 -4.59 21.01 -3.49
C ARG A 187 -6.02 20.73 -3.02
N LYS A 188 -6.83 21.77 -2.82
CA LYS A 188 -8.25 21.63 -2.44
C LYS A 188 -9.06 20.96 -3.54
N GLU A 189 -8.93 21.43 -4.77
CA GLU A 189 -9.65 20.91 -5.93
C GLU A 189 -9.33 19.44 -6.18
N THR A 190 -8.05 19.07 -6.15
CA THR A 190 -7.62 17.67 -6.34
C THR A 190 -8.19 16.75 -5.27
N TRP A 191 -8.05 17.10 -4.00
CA TRP A 191 -8.51 16.22 -2.92
C TRP A 191 -10.04 16.11 -2.85
N ARG A 192 -10.77 17.18 -3.17
CA ARG A 192 -12.23 17.14 -3.28
C ARG A 192 -12.70 16.31 -4.47
N ASP A 193 -12.06 16.45 -5.63
CA ASP A 193 -12.38 15.63 -6.80
C ASP A 193 -12.13 14.14 -6.52
N LEU A 194 -10.97 13.80 -5.94
CA LEU A 194 -10.67 12.42 -5.55
C LEU A 194 -11.63 11.89 -4.48
N SER A 195 -12.01 12.71 -3.49
CA SER A 195 -13.03 12.35 -2.49
C SER A 195 -14.35 11.99 -3.16
N GLN A 196 -14.84 12.84 -4.05
CA GLN A 196 -16.10 12.60 -4.76
C GLN A 196 -16.03 11.33 -5.61
N LYS A 197 -14.91 11.11 -6.33
CA LYS A 197 -14.76 9.88 -7.13
C LYS A 197 -14.68 8.63 -6.27
N ILE A 198 -14.07 8.70 -5.09
CA ILE A 198 -14.07 7.59 -4.14
C ILE A 198 -15.49 7.28 -3.65
N ASP A 199 -16.28 8.29 -3.35
CA ASP A 199 -17.68 8.10 -2.96
C ASP A 199 -18.52 7.49 -4.09
N GLU A 200 -18.21 7.82 -5.35
CA GLU A 200 -18.94 7.32 -6.52
C GLU A 200 -18.45 5.96 -7.07
N LEU A 201 -17.16 5.68 -6.99
CA LEU A 201 -16.48 4.59 -7.69
C LEU A 201 -15.75 3.61 -6.76
N GLY A 202 -15.68 3.92 -5.46
CA GLY A 202 -14.88 3.18 -4.48
C GLY A 202 -13.40 3.59 -4.48
N SER A 203 -12.61 2.87 -3.67
CA SER A 203 -11.17 3.11 -3.51
C SER A 203 -10.40 3.03 -4.84
N CYS A 204 -9.32 3.78 -4.95
CA CYS A 204 -8.50 3.84 -6.17
C CYS A 204 -7.05 3.43 -5.92
N ILE A 205 -6.36 3.00 -6.97
CA ILE A 205 -4.90 2.83 -6.95
C ILE A 205 -4.29 4.22 -7.13
N LEU A 206 -3.46 4.65 -6.19
CA LEU A 206 -2.75 5.92 -6.20
C LEU A 206 -1.25 5.65 -6.41
N THR A 207 -0.70 6.21 -7.49
CA THR A 207 0.73 6.08 -7.78
C THR A 207 1.51 7.24 -7.18
N LYS A 208 2.57 6.92 -6.42
CA LYS A 208 3.48 7.89 -5.81
C LYS A 208 4.94 7.41 -5.89
N ASN A 209 5.83 8.22 -6.45
CA ASN A 209 7.28 7.94 -6.53
C ASN A 209 7.65 6.50 -6.94
N GLY A 210 6.95 5.94 -7.91
CA GLY A 210 7.20 4.57 -8.35
C GLY A 210 6.71 3.46 -7.41
N HIS A 211 5.84 3.81 -6.47
CA HIS A 211 5.10 2.91 -5.58
C HIS A 211 3.60 3.12 -5.76
N ASP A 212 2.82 2.06 -5.55
CA ASP A 212 1.37 2.07 -5.69
C ASP A 212 0.74 1.70 -4.36
N VAL A 213 -0.25 2.50 -3.92
CA VAL A 213 -1.04 2.27 -2.72
C VAL A 213 -2.53 2.34 -3.06
N MET A 214 -3.38 1.76 -2.24
CA MET A 214 -4.82 2.05 -2.33
C MET A 214 -5.11 3.34 -1.57
N LEU A 215 -5.81 4.29 -2.20
CA LEU A 215 -6.42 5.43 -1.55
C LEU A 215 -7.90 5.12 -1.30
N ASP A 216 -8.24 4.94 -0.03
CA ASP A 216 -9.54 4.45 0.39
C ASP A 216 -10.52 5.56 0.73
N LYS A 217 -10.00 6.69 1.22
CA LYS A 217 -10.82 7.84 1.64
C LYS A 217 -9.99 9.11 1.63
N VAL A 218 -10.66 10.21 1.29
CA VAL A 218 -10.17 11.56 1.53
C VAL A 218 -11.18 12.25 2.44
N ARG A 219 -10.72 12.81 3.55
CA ARG A 219 -11.55 13.54 4.51
C ARG A 219 -11.07 14.97 4.61
N GLU A 220 -11.96 15.94 4.43
CA GLU A 220 -11.69 17.34 4.71
C GLU A 220 -12.19 17.70 6.12
N ASP A 221 -11.34 18.29 6.94
CA ASP A 221 -11.71 18.83 8.25
C ASP A 221 -10.93 20.11 8.54
N ASN A 222 -11.63 21.18 8.93
CA ASN A 222 -11.07 22.51 9.20
C ASN A 222 -10.11 23.02 8.10
N GLY A 223 -10.41 22.73 6.83
CA GLY A 223 -9.60 23.14 5.67
C GLY A 223 -8.30 22.35 5.46
N LYS A 224 -8.09 21.28 6.24
CA LYS A 224 -7.04 20.27 6.06
C LYS A 224 -7.62 19.02 5.42
N PHE A 225 -6.77 18.26 4.74
CA PHE A 225 -7.14 16.96 4.17
C PHE A 225 -6.41 15.83 4.88
N PHE A 226 -7.14 14.74 5.07
CA PHE A 226 -6.67 13.51 5.67
C PHE A 226 -6.91 12.37 4.70
N LEU A 227 -5.87 11.59 4.43
CA LEU A 227 -5.90 10.50 3.45
C LEU A 227 -5.88 9.18 4.21
N THR A 228 -6.80 8.28 3.90
CA THR A 228 -6.74 6.89 4.35
C THR A 228 -6.17 6.02 3.24
N ILE A 229 -5.08 5.31 3.51
CA ILE A 229 -4.42 4.44 2.52
C ILE A 229 -4.26 3.02 3.03
N ARG A 230 -4.17 2.06 2.10
CA ARG A 230 -3.58 0.73 2.31
C ARG A 230 -2.29 0.63 1.51
N ASP A 231 -1.17 0.44 2.19
CA ASP A 231 0.14 0.22 1.57
C ASP A 231 0.47 -1.28 1.55
N PRO A 232 0.53 -1.93 0.36
CA PRO A 232 0.84 -3.35 0.26
C PRO A 232 2.31 -3.67 0.57
N TYR A 233 3.24 -2.73 0.41
CA TYR A 233 4.66 -2.96 0.65
C TYR A 233 4.92 -3.21 2.13
N HIS A 234 4.41 -2.30 2.96
CA HIS A 234 4.55 -2.38 4.41
C HIS A 234 3.44 -3.18 5.10
N GLY A 235 2.36 -3.51 4.36
CA GLY A 235 1.20 -4.18 4.93
C GLY A 235 0.52 -3.32 5.99
N THR A 236 0.29 -2.03 5.69
CA THR A 236 -0.23 -1.05 6.66
C THR A 236 -1.46 -0.33 6.11
N CYS A 237 -2.46 -0.12 6.96
CA CYS A 237 -3.63 0.71 6.68
C CYS A 237 -3.69 1.84 7.71
N MET A 238 -3.76 3.09 7.26
CA MET A 238 -3.70 4.24 8.16
C MET A 238 -4.33 5.49 7.56
N GLU A 239 -4.70 6.41 8.45
CA GLU A 239 -5.06 7.79 8.10
C GLU A 239 -3.91 8.74 8.48
N PHE A 240 -3.64 9.74 7.64
CA PHE A 240 -2.65 10.78 7.90
C PHE A 240 -3.06 12.13 7.32
N GLU A 241 -2.55 13.22 7.89
CA GLU A 241 -2.70 14.58 7.34
C GLU A 241 -1.85 14.73 6.07
N ASP A 242 -2.47 15.16 4.95
CA ASP A 242 -1.79 15.20 3.66
C ASP A 242 -0.59 16.19 3.64
N SER A 243 0.50 15.77 3.02
CA SER A 243 1.77 16.52 2.96
C SER A 243 2.55 16.20 1.68
N ALA A 244 3.37 17.15 1.21
CA ALA A 244 4.30 16.94 0.10
C ALA A 244 5.30 15.81 0.35
N GLU A 245 5.61 15.54 1.62
CA GLU A 245 6.52 14.47 2.04
C GLU A 245 5.98 13.06 1.72
N PHE A 246 4.66 12.91 1.53
CA PHE A 246 4.06 11.67 1.04
C PHE A 246 4.44 11.35 -0.41
N PHE A 247 4.88 12.36 -1.18
CA PHE A 247 5.36 12.23 -2.54
C PHE A 247 6.85 12.56 -2.62
N PRO A 248 7.72 11.79 -1.92
CA PRO A 248 9.14 12.10 -1.88
C PRO A 248 9.71 12.03 -3.30
N SER A 249 10.61 12.95 -3.62
CA SER A 249 11.45 12.87 -4.81
C SER A 249 12.89 12.73 -4.40
N LEU A 250 13.74 12.15 -5.25
CA LEU A 250 15.20 12.04 -5.04
C LEU A 250 15.88 13.40 -4.76
N SER A 251 15.22 14.51 -5.12
CA SER A 251 15.65 15.89 -4.88
C SER A 251 15.04 16.58 -3.65
N GLY A 252 14.34 15.83 -2.78
CA GLY A 252 13.61 16.37 -1.62
C GLY A 252 12.12 16.61 -1.87
N SER A 253 11.41 17.18 -0.88
CA SER A 253 9.96 17.47 -0.98
C SER A 253 9.67 18.50 -2.07
N LYS A 254 8.97 18.10 -3.14
CA LYS A 254 8.57 19.04 -4.18
C LYS A 254 7.36 19.84 -3.71
N LYS A 255 7.42 21.16 -3.90
CA LYS A 255 6.27 22.04 -3.67
C LYS A 255 5.15 21.85 -4.71
N ALA A 256 5.44 21.19 -5.83
CA ALA A 256 4.45 20.78 -6.82
C ALA A 256 4.62 19.29 -7.12
N VAL A 257 3.54 18.52 -7.03
CA VAL A 257 3.55 17.07 -7.23
C VAL A 257 2.48 16.68 -8.22
N VAL A 258 2.76 15.64 -9.01
CA VAL A 258 1.78 15.02 -9.89
C VAL A 258 1.16 13.86 -9.14
N VAL A 259 -0.17 13.83 -9.10
CA VAL A 259 -0.96 12.75 -8.52
C VAL A 259 -1.67 12.03 -9.65
N GLU A 260 -1.48 10.72 -9.75
CA GLU A 260 -2.17 9.86 -10.71
C GLU A 260 -2.93 8.78 -9.93
N ALA A 261 -4.22 8.63 -10.25
CA ALA A 261 -5.09 7.64 -9.61
C ALA A 261 -5.91 6.86 -10.65
N ILE A 262 -6.03 5.56 -10.43
CA ILE A 262 -6.80 4.64 -11.28
C ILE A 262 -8.01 4.15 -10.48
N PHE A 263 -9.20 4.39 -11.01
CA PHE A 263 -10.46 3.86 -10.50
C PHE A 263 -10.93 2.71 -11.40
N LEU A 264 -11.64 1.74 -10.83
CA LEU A 264 -12.20 0.62 -11.59
C LEU A 264 -13.25 1.05 -12.63
N GLY A 265 -13.96 2.15 -12.38
CA GLY A 265 -15.12 2.58 -13.16
C GLY A 265 -16.44 2.00 -12.61
N LYS A 266 -17.56 2.57 -13.07
CA LYS A 266 -18.91 2.15 -12.64
C LYS A 266 -19.23 0.75 -13.18
N ALA A 267 -19.99 -0.02 -12.40
CA ALA A 267 -20.65 -1.20 -12.94
C ALA A 267 -21.70 -0.75 -13.96
N SER A 268 -21.77 -1.47 -15.09
CA SER A 268 -22.78 -1.30 -16.13
C SER A 268 -24.18 -1.65 -15.62
#